data_AF-A0AAV3U2Y8-F1
#
_entry.id   AF-A0AAV3U2Y8-F1
#
_cell.length_a   1.000
_cell.length_b   1.000
_cell.length_c   1.000
_cell.angle_alpha   90.00
_cell.angle_beta   90.00
_cell.angle_gamma   90.00
#
_symmetry.space_group_name_H-M   'P 1'
#
loop_
_entity.id
_entity.type
_entity.pdbx_description
1 polymer ?
#
loop_
_entity_poly.entity_id
_entity_poly.type
_entity_poly.pdbx_seq_one_letter_code
_entity_poly.pdbx_strand_id
1 'polypeptide(L)'
;MSDSANKHEDQTIDTRDLKESMIEIESRFLKIASIQTILSVAAVFTGVIALYAALVESHAVRKQTTASVWPYVQAITRDNDNGEAAYVRISLNNVGVGPAKMQQLEVQYKGQDIGGWEPFIAQLDKTAKLGINYGKSDVQDRVLAPKETLLLFQTDEYKLAQLLQKAIANNELAISYCYCSIFDDCWLKHLPDSSGNQPIKEVDQCPTAAYSL
;
A
#
# COMPACT_ATOMS: atom_id res chain seq x y z
N MET A 1 -52.49 93.94 13.78
CA MET A 1 -51.10 93.42 13.79
C MET A 1 -51.18 91.93 13.57
N SER A 2 -50.47 91.45 12.54
CA SER A 2 -49.84 90.12 12.33
C SER A 2 -50.63 88.87 12.74
N ASP A 3 -50.74 87.78 12.00
CA ASP A 3 -50.03 87.13 10.87
C ASP A 3 -50.66 85.71 10.92
N SER A 4 -50.79 84.84 9.92
CA SER A 4 -50.30 84.74 8.57
C SER A 4 -51.26 83.77 7.86
N ALA A 5 -51.33 83.88 6.54
CA ALA A 5 -51.79 82.81 5.68
C ALA A 5 -50.90 81.57 5.87
N ASN A 6 -51.49 80.37 5.92
CA ASN A 6 -50.82 79.22 5.32
C ASN A 6 -51.83 78.31 4.63
N LYS A 7 -51.36 77.80 3.51
CA LYS A 7 -52.04 77.32 2.31
C LYS A 7 -51.76 75.83 2.19
N HIS A 8 -52.68 75.11 1.53
CA HIS A 8 -52.43 73.84 0.82
C HIS A 8 -52.13 72.61 1.71
N GLU A 9 -52.39 71.37 1.33
CA GLU A 9 -52.78 70.75 0.05
C GLU A 9 -53.43 69.41 0.43
N ASP A 10 -54.63 69.12 -0.08
CA ASP A 10 -55.29 67.81 0.08
C ASP A 10 -54.66 66.84 -0.92
N GLN A 11 -53.68 66.05 -0.48
CA GLN A 11 -53.01 65.03 -1.28
C GLN A 11 -53.92 63.80 -1.45
N THR A 12 -54.69 63.77 -2.53
CA THR A 12 -55.30 62.54 -3.04
C THR A 12 -54.20 61.71 -3.71
N ILE A 13 -53.63 60.76 -2.96
CA ILE A 13 -52.63 59.81 -3.45
C ILE A 13 -53.27 58.96 -4.56
N ASP A 14 -52.79 59.12 -5.79
CA ASP A 14 -53.32 58.44 -6.98
C ASP A 14 -52.99 56.93 -6.92
N THR A 15 -54.04 56.11 -6.84
CA THR A 15 -53.97 54.65 -6.88
C THR A 15 -53.24 54.08 -8.10
N ARG A 16 -53.06 54.85 -9.19
CA ARG A 16 -52.22 54.46 -10.34
C ARG A 16 -50.73 54.52 -10.03
N ASP A 17 -50.29 55.56 -9.33
CA ASP A 17 -48.88 55.80 -8.98
C ASP A 17 -48.37 54.74 -7.97
N LEU A 18 -49.24 54.32 -7.05
CA LEU A 18 -49.00 53.18 -6.15
C LEU A 18 -48.89 51.84 -6.89
N LYS A 19 -49.62 51.67 -8.01
CA LYS A 19 -49.61 50.42 -8.78
C LYS A 19 -48.40 50.34 -9.71
N GLU A 20 -47.98 51.46 -10.30
CA GLU A 20 -46.77 51.55 -11.12
C GLU A 20 -45.50 51.33 -10.30
N SER A 21 -45.40 51.98 -9.12
CA SER A 21 -44.27 51.77 -8.19
C SER A 21 -44.17 50.34 -7.67
N MET A 22 -45.31 49.68 -7.41
CA MET A 22 -45.33 48.28 -6.96
C MET A 22 -44.87 47.30 -8.06
N ILE A 23 -45.29 47.49 -9.32
CA ILE A 23 -44.83 46.68 -10.47
C ILE A 23 -43.33 46.88 -10.73
N GLU A 24 -42.83 48.10 -10.56
CA GLU A 24 -41.41 48.40 -10.73
C GLU A 24 -40.56 47.70 -9.65
N ILE A 25 -41.01 47.69 -8.40
CA ILE A 25 -40.35 46.99 -7.28
C ILE A 25 -40.37 45.46 -7.48
N GLU A 26 -41.50 44.88 -7.90
CA GLU A 26 -41.60 43.44 -8.19
C GLU A 26 -40.63 43.03 -9.31
N SER A 27 -40.53 43.83 -10.38
CA SER A 27 -39.61 43.56 -11.49
C SER A 27 -38.13 43.66 -11.07
N ARG A 28 -37.79 44.60 -10.18
CA ARG A 28 -36.44 44.75 -9.62
C ARG A 28 -36.11 43.58 -8.68
N PHE A 29 -37.07 43.13 -7.87
CA PHE A 29 -36.91 41.98 -6.99
C PHE A 29 -36.70 40.67 -7.77
N LEU A 30 -37.48 40.45 -8.83
CA LEU A 30 -37.31 39.29 -9.73
C LEU A 30 -35.94 39.27 -10.42
N LYS A 31 -35.42 40.44 -10.83
CA LYS A 31 -34.07 40.56 -11.42
C LYS A 31 -32.96 40.28 -10.41
N ILE A 32 -33.11 40.73 -9.16
CA ILE A 32 -32.13 40.45 -8.10
C ILE A 32 -32.14 38.97 -7.73
N ALA A 33 -33.33 38.36 -7.64
CA ALA A 33 -33.49 36.94 -7.34
C ALA A 33 -32.88 36.03 -8.44
N SER A 34 -33.10 36.36 -9.72
CA SER A 34 -32.49 35.60 -10.83
C SER A 34 -30.96 35.71 -10.82
N ILE A 35 -30.41 36.90 -10.54
CA ILE A 35 -28.96 37.09 -10.38
C ILE A 35 -28.43 36.24 -9.21
N GLN A 36 -29.12 36.22 -8.06
CA GLN A 36 -28.72 35.38 -6.92
C GLN A 36 -28.69 33.90 -7.28
N THR A 37 -29.70 33.39 -7.99
CA THR A 37 -29.70 31.97 -8.41
C THR A 37 -28.53 31.62 -9.33
N ILE A 38 -28.18 32.51 -10.27
CA ILE A 38 -27.04 32.33 -11.16
C ILE A 38 -25.73 32.29 -10.36
N LEU A 39 -25.57 33.20 -9.40
CA LEU A 39 -24.38 33.24 -8.53
C LEU A 39 -24.26 31.97 -7.68
N SER A 40 -25.36 31.46 -7.13
CA SER A 40 -25.36 30.19 -6.37
C SER A 40 -24.98 29.00 -7.24
N VAL A 41 -25.53 28.90 -8.46
CA VAL A 41 -25.20 27.81 -9.40
C VAL A 41 -23.72 27.89 -9.81
N ALA A 42 -23.23 29.09 -10.11
CA ALA A 42 -21.81 29.30 -10.42
C ALA A 42 -20.89 28.88 -9.26
N ALA A 43 -21.26 29.21 -8.02
CA ALA A 43 -20.51 28.81 -6.83
C ALA A 43 -20.49 27.29 -6.60
N VAL A 44 -21.62 26.60 -6.83
CA VAL A 44 -21.65 25.13 -6.77
C VAL A 44 -20.77 24.52 -7.85
N PHE A 45 -20.83 25.05 -9.08
CA PHE A 45 -20.03 24.56 -10.19
C PHE A 45 -18.52 24.74 -9.95
N THR A 46 -18.09 25.90 -9.46
CA THR A 46 -16.68 26.12 -9.08
C THR A 46 -16.27 25.20 -7.93
N GLY A 47 -17.15 24.95 -6.96
CA GLY A 47 -16.91 23.99 -5.88
C GLY A 47 -16.70 22.56 -6.40
N VAL A 48 -17.50 22.10 -7.36
CA VAL A 48 -17.34 20.78 -7.98
C VAL A 48 -16.02 20.67 -8.73
N ILE A 49 -15.64 21.69 -9.51
CA ILE A 49 -14.35 21.70 -10.22
C ILE A 49 -13.18 21.71 -9.25
N ALA A 50 -13.25 22.52 -8.18
CA ALA A 50 -12.20 22.57 -7.16
C ALA A 50 -12.05 21.22 -6.43
N LEU A 51 -13.16 20.57 -6.08
CA LEU A 51 -13.14 19.24 -5.48
C LEU A 51 -12.56 18.20 -6.45
N TYR A 52 -12.96 18.24 -7.72
CA TYR A 52 -12.41 17.35 -8.74
C TYR A 52 -10.90 17.53 -8.91
N ALA A 53 -10.42 18.78 -9.00
CA ALA A 53 -9.00 19.08 -9.07
C ALA A 53 -8.24 18.57 -7.83
N ALA A 54 -8.77 18.80 -6.63
CA ALA A 54 -8.18 18.30 -5.39
C ALA A 54 -8.12 16.76 -5.34
N LEU A 55 -9.13 16.06 -5.86
CA LEU A 55 -9.13 14.60 -5.96
C LEU A 55 -8.06 14.10 -6.96
N VAL A 56 -7.95 14.75 -8.13
CA VAL A 56 -6.92 14.42 -9.13
C VAL A 56 -5.51 14.68 -8.58
N GLU A 57 -5.30 15.78 -7.87
CA GLU A 57 -4.03 16.09 -7.20
C GLU A 57 -3.69 15.07 -6.10
N SER A 58 -4.69 14.61 -5.32
CA SER A 58 -4.51 13.56 -4.32
C SER A 58 -3.96 12.26 -4.91
N HIS A 59 -4.38 11.90 -6.13
CA HIS A 59 -3.85 10.73 -6.84
C HIS A 59 -2.39 10.91 -7.29
N ALA A 60 -1.96 12.13 -7.63
CA ALA A 60 -0.57 12.41 -8.01
C ALA A 60 0.38 12.42 -6.80
N VAL A 61 -0.07 12.95 -5.64
CA VAL A 61 0.69 12.90 -4.39
C VAL A 61 0.95 11.46 -3.95
N ARG A 62 -0.05 10.58 -4.05
CA ARG A 62 0.09 9.16 -3.71
C ARG A 62 1.21 8.48 -4.50
N LYS A 63 1.34 8.75 -5.80
CA LYS A 63 2.39 8.14 -6.64
C LYS A 63 3.81 8.55 -6.23
N GLN A 64 4.01 9.81 -5.85
CA GLN A 64 5.31 10.28 -5.36
C GLN A 64 5.64 9.74 -3.96
N THR A 65 4.63 9.57 -3.09
CA THR A 65 4.85 8.94 -1.78
C THR A 65 5.13 7.44 -1.91
N THR A 66 4.44 6.69 -2.77
CA THR A 66 4.69 5.25 -2.93
C THR A 66 6.10 4.97 -3.45
N ALA A 67 6.61 5.78 -4.39
CA ALA A 67 8.00 5.67 -4.85
C ALA A 67 9.02 5.98 -3.74
N SER A 68 8.66 6.83 -2.77
CA SER A 68 9.50 7.17 -1.62
C SER A 68 9.48 6.09 -0.52
N VAL A 69 8.57 5.12 -0.58
CA VAL A 69 8.41 4.07 0.43
C VAL A 69 8.32 2.68 -0.22
N TRP A 70 8.98 2.48 -1.36
CA TRP A 70 9.01 1.17 -2.04
C TRP A 70 9.85 0.16 -1.24
N PRO A 71 9.26 -0.93 -0.71
CA PRO A 71 10.02 -2.01 -0.10
C PRO A 71 10.58 -2.95 -1.17
N TYR A 72 11.80 -3.43 -0.99
CA TYR A 72 12.41 -4.40 -1.89
C TYR A 72 13.12 -5.48 -1.09
N VAL A 73 12.47 -6.64 -0.96
CA VAL A 73 13.01 -7.77 -0.22
C VAL A 73 13.72 -8.72 -1.19
N GLN A 74 15.01 -8.94 -0.95
CA GLN A 74 15.85 -9.85 -1.69
C GLN A 74 16.28 -11.01 -0.80
N ALA A 75 16.11 -12.23 -1.28
CA ALA A 75 16.73 -13.38 -0.64
C ALA A 75 18.20 -13.50 -1.06
N ILE A 76 19.06 -13.76 -0.09
CA ILE A 76 20.49 -14.01 -0.29
C ILE A 76 20.81 -15.34 0.37
N THR A 77 21.34 -16.26 -0.43
CA THR A 77 21.95 -17.49 0.06
C THR A 77 23.46 -17.29 0.09
N ARG A 78 24.08 -17.50 1.25
CA ARG A 78 25.52 -17.57 1.42
C ARG A 78 25.89 -18.94 1.92
N ASP A 79 26.71 -19.62 1.14
CA ASP A 79 27.23 -20.92 1.46
C ASP A 79 28.74 -20.97 1.22
N ASN A 80 29.40 -21.87 1.93
CA ASN A 80 30.80 -22.18 1.74
C ASN A 80 31.02 -23.65 2.07
N ASP A 81 31.91 -24.30 1.34
CA ASP A 81 32.45 -25.61 1.66
C ASP A 81 33.93 -25.63 1.25
N ASN A 82 34.82 -25.73 2.24
CA ASN A 82 36.26 -25.82 2.01
C ASN A 82 36.82 -27.22 2.34
N GLY A 83 35.95 -28.21 2.56
CA GLY A 83 36.32 -29.58 2.95
C GLY A 83 36.62 -29.80 4.44
N GLU A 84 36.90 -28.73 5.20
CA GLU A 84 37.07 -28.80 6.66
C GLU A 84 35.86 -28.26 7.42
N ALA A 85 35.19 -27.25 6.85
CA ALA A 85 34.00 -26.63 7.38
C ALA A 85 33.05 -26.28 6.23
N ALA A 86 31.76 -26.44 6.49
CA ALA A 86 30.72 -26.05 5.56
C ALA A 86 29.63 -25.31 6.32
N TYR A 87 29.11 -24.24 5.73
CA TYR A 87 27.97 -23.51 6.26
C TYR A 87 27.00 -23.11 5.15
N VAL A 88 25.74 -22.91 5.55
CA VAL A 88 24.72 -22.30 4.71
C VAL A 88 23.95 -21.29 5.55
N ARG A 89 23.76 -20.08 5.03
CA ARG A 89 22.93 -19.02 5.59
C ARG A 89 21.99 -18.50 4.51
N ILE A 90 20.71 -18.48 4.80
CA ILE A 90 19.67 -17.92 3.92
C ILE A 90 19.07 -16.74 4.65
N SER A 91 19.12 -15.56 4.03
CA SER A 91 18.59 -14.33 4.62
C SER A 91 17.67 -13.58 3.66
N LEU A 92 16.71 -12.84 4.22
CA LEU A 92 15.94 -11.83 3.51
C LEU A 92 16.47 -10.45 3.86
N ASN A 93 16.79 -9.67 2.85
CA ASN A 93 17.36 -8.35 2.98
C ASN A 93 16.37 -7.35 2.39
N ASN A 94 15.87 -6.42 3.19
CA ASN A 94 15.11 -5.31 2.67
C ASN A 94 16.08 -4.23 2.16
N VAL A 95 16.38 -4.25 0.87
CA VAL A 95 17.23 -3.23 0.21
C VAL A 95 16.42 -2.05 -0.34
N GLY A 96 15.09 -2.05 -0.13
CA GLY A 96 14.22 -0.94 -0.46
C GLY A 96 14.29 0.21 0.56
N VAL A 97 13.52 1.26 0.28
CA VAL A 97 13.44 2.47 1.11
C VAL A 97 12.27 2.43 2.08
N GLY A 98 11.28 1.54 1.87
CA GLY A 98 10.10 1.36 2.71
C GLY A 98 10.14 0.13 3.62
N PRO A 99 9.35 0.10 4.70
CA PRO A 99 9.13 -1.11 5.49
C PRO A 99 8.42 -2.19 4.68
N ALA A 100 8.84 -3.45 4.84
CA ALA A 100 8.20 -4.61 4.22
C ALA A 100 7.46 -5.42 5.27
N LYS A 101 6.13 -5.51 5.18
CA LYS A 101 5.31 -6.41 6.00
C LYS A 101 5.38 -7.81 5.39
N MET A 102 6.10 -8.73 6.01
CA MET A 102 6.08 -10.13 5.58
C MET A 102 4.75 -10.76 5.95
N GLN A 103 4.18 -11.52 5.03
CA GLN A 103 2.87 -12.16 5.21
C GLN A 103 2.98 -13.67 5.13
N GLN A 104 3.75 -14.17 4.17
CA GLN A 104 3.87 -15.61 3.93
C GLN A 104 5.32 -15.99 3.61
N LEU A 105 5.74 -17.12 4.16
CA LEU A 105 6.91 -17.87 3.72
C LEU A 105 6.47 -19.32 3.49
N GLU A 106 6.76 -19.85 2.32
CA GLU A 106 6.48 -21.22 1.95
C GLU A 106 7.78 -21.90 1.54
N VAL A 107 7.97 -23.13 2.00
CA VAL A 107 9.13 -23.95 1.67
C VAL A 107 8.61 -25.20 0.98
N GLN A 108 9.11 -25.47 -0.21
CA GLN A 108 8.80 -26.67 -0.97
C GLN A 108 10.05 -27.51 -1.15
N TYR A 109 9.90 -28.82 -1.05
CA TYR A 109 10.98 -29.77 -1.31
C TYR A 109 10.52 -30.81 -2.33
N LYS A 110 11.29 -30.95 -3.41
CA LYS A 110 10.98 -31.86 -4.54
C LYS A 110 9.57 -31.65 -5.11
N GLY A 111 9.13 -30.39 -5.17
CA GLY A 111 7.81 -29.99 -5.65
C GLY A 111 6.65 -30.25 -4.68
N GLN A 112 6.92 -30.70 -3.45
CA GLN A 112 5.93 -30.84 -2.39
C GLN A 112 6.03 -29.67 -1.42
N ASP A 113 4.90 -29.02 -1.13
CA ASP A 113 4.83 -28.05 -0.02
C ASP A 113 4.98 -28.81 1.30
N ILE A 114 5.94 -28.37 2.10
CA ILE A 114 6.31 -28.97 3.37
C ILE A 114 6.11 -27.98 4.53
N GLY A 115 5.54 -26.80 4.27
CA GLY A 115 5.05 -25.85 5.28
C GLY A 115 6.12 -25.10 6.09
N GLY A 116 7.40 -25.45 5.99
CA GLY A 116 8.47 -24.74 6.68
C GLY A 116 9.82 -25.45 6.75
N TRP A 117 10.73 -24.85 7.52
CA TRP A 117 12.11 -25.33 7.66
C TRP A 117 12.23 -26.61 8.49
N GLU A 118 11.46 -26.79 9.57
CA GLU A 118 11.59 -27.99 10.41
C GLU A 118 11.18 -29.28 9.68
N PRO A 119 10.04 -29.34 8.99
CA PRO A 119 9.68 -30.52 8.19
C PRO A 119 10.70 -30.79 7.07
N PHE A 120 11.24 -29.74 6.46
CA PHE A 120 12.31 -29.84 5.46
C PHE A 120 13.55 -30.52 6.01
N ILE A 121 14.06 -30.01 7.13
CA ILE A 121 15.28 -30.54 7.75
C ILE A 121 15.05 -31.96 8.27
N ALA A 122 13.87 -32.27 8.79
CA ALA A 122 13.52 -33.63 9.20
C ALA A 122 13.56 -34.64 8.03
N GLN A 123 13.30 -34.20 6.78
CA GLN A 123 13.46 -35.04 5.60
C GLN A 123 14.92 -35.19 5.16
N LEU A 124 15.74 -34.14 5.31
CA LEU A 124 17.17 -34.17 4.97
C LEU A 124 18.01 -34.94 5.99
N ASP A 125 17.86 -34.61 7.28
CA ASP A 125 18.56 -35.26 8.39
C ASP A 125 17.66 -35.32 9.63
N LYS A 126 17.11 -36.52 9.90
CA LYS A 126 16.26 -36.80 11.07
C LYS A 126 16.96 -36.58 12.41
N THR A 127 18.29 -36.52 12.43
CA THR A 127 19.07 -36.32 13.66
C THR A 127 19.33 -34.86 13.98
N ALA A 128 19.10 -33.95 13.02
CA ALA A 128 19.34 -32.53 13.19
C ALA A 128 18.32 -31.88 14.14
N LYS A 129 18.83 -31.10 15.09
CA LYS A 129 18.03 -30.42 16.11
C LYS A 129 18.12 -28.91 15.98
N LEU A 130 16.97 -28.24 16.09
CA LEU A 130 16.88 -26.78 16.13
C LEU A 130 17.68 -26.24 17.33
N GLY A 131 18.46 -25.19 17.11
CA GLY A 131 19.32 -24.55 18.10
C GLY A 131 20.67 -25.27 18.33
N ILE A 132 20.85 -26.48 17.78
CA ILE A 132 22.10 -27.24 17.87
C ILE A 132 22.75 -27.33 16.49
N ASN A 133 22.07 -27.96 15.53
CA ASN A 133 22.61 -28.17 14.19
C ASN A 133 22.18 -27.07 13.21
N TYR A 134 21.06 -26.41 13.47
CA TYR A 134 20.58 -25.31 12.64
C TYR A 134 19.80 -24.27 13.46
N GLY A 135 19.75 -23.05 12.95
CA GLY A 135 18.89 -21.97 13.44
C GLY A 135 17.91 -21.55 12.36
N LYS A 136 16.73 -21.08 12.79
CA LYS A 136 15.72 -20.51 11.91
C LYS A 136 15.11 -19.27 12.56
N SER A 137 14.51 -18.41 11.75
CA SER A 137 13.61 -17.36 12.24
C SER A 137 12.21 -17.57 11.70
N ASP A 138 11.22 -17.18 12.49
CA ASP A 138 9.88 -16.99 11.98
C ASP A 138 9.80 -15.67 11.21
N VAL A 139 9.05 -15.71 10.11
CA VAL A 139 8.90 -14.60 9.17
C VAL A 139 7.46 -14.09 9.16
N GLN A 140 6.52 -14.90 9.65
CA GLN A 140 5.10 -14.56 9.60
C GLN A 140 4.83 -13.29 10.43
N ASP A 141 4.07 -12.37 9.83
CA ASP A 141 3.66 -11.08 10.41
C ASP A 141 4.80 -10.18 10.89
N ARG A 142 6.04 -10.44 10.42
CA ARG A 142 7.19 -9.61 10.76
C ARG A 142 7.33 -8.44 9.80
N VAL A 143 7.65 -7.26 10.32
CA VAL A 143 8.02 -6.10 9.52
C VAL A 143 9.54 -6.03 9.40
N LEU A 144 10.07 -5.99 8.17
CA LEU A 144 11.48 -5.69 7.92
C LEU A 144 11.63 -4.20 7.63
N ALA A 145 12.37 -3.50 8.49
CA ALA A 145 12.74 -2.12 8.24
C ALA A 145 13.69 -2.00 7.03
N PRO A 146 13.82 -0.81 6.41
CA PRO A 146 14.81 -0.56 5.38
C PRO A 146 16.22 -0.95 5.86
N LYS A 147 16.96 -1.68 5.02
CA LYS A 147 18.29 -2.24 5.29
C LYS A 147 18.35 -3.30 6.39
N GLU A 148 17.21 -3.73 6.95
CA GLU A 148 17.18 -4.86 7.87
C GLU A 148 17.46 -6.17 7.12
N THR A 149 18.22 -7.04 7.77
CA THR A 149 18.48 -8.40 7.31
C THR A 149 17.85 -9.38 8.30
N LEU A 150 16.92 -10.19 7.82
CA LEU A 150 16.33 -11.28 8.57
C LEU A 150 17.00 -12.59 8.17
N LEU A 151 17.61 -13.28 9.13
CA LEU A 151 18.18 -14.60 8.90
C LEU A 151 17.07 -15.66 8.92
N LEU A 152 16.72 -16.22 7.76
CA LEU A 152 15.68 -17.25 7.65
C LEU A 152 16.14 -18.57 8.22
N PHE A 153 17.33 -18.98 7.80
CA PHE A 153 17.89 -20.29 8.10
C PHE A 153 19.41 -20.18 8.16
N GLN A 154 20.02 -20.88 9.11
CA GLN A 154 21.46 -21.09 9.13
C GLN A 154 21.82 -22.48 9.63
N THR A 155 22.92 -23.01 9.13
CA THR A 155 23.58 -24.18 9.69
C THR A 155 25.08 -24.05 9.46
N ASP A 156 25.86 -24.38 10.49
CA ASP A 156 27.32 -24.57 10.41
C ASP A 156 27.67 -26.07 10.59
N GLU A 157 26.66 -26.94 10.64
CA GLU A 157 26.83 -28.39 10.74
C GLU A 157 27.26 -28.93 9.38
N TYR A 158 28.49 -29.45 9.29
CA TYR A 158 29.11 -29.83 8.03
C TYR A 158 28.22 -30.74 7.17
N LYS A 159 27.69 -31.82 7.76
CA LYS A 159 26.83 -32.78 7.04
C LYS A 159 25.54 -32.13 6.55
N LEU A 160 24.91 -31.30 7.38
CA LEU A 160 23.64 -30.65 7.02
C LEU A 160 23.84 -29.56 5.96
N ALA A 161 24.92 -28.79 6.07
CA ALA A 161 25.30 -27.79 5.08
C ALA A 161 25.49 -28.44 3.70
N GLN A 162 26.22 -29.56 3.61
CA GLN A 162 26.41 -30.27 2.34
C GLN A 162 25.12 -30.84 1.74
N LEU A 163 24.23 -31.38 2.58
CA LEU A 163 22.92 -31.87 2.13
C LEU A 163 22.07 -30.72 1.57
N LEU A 164 22.09 -29.57 2.25
CA LEU A 164 21.36 -28.38 1.83
C LEU A 164 21.92 -27.77 0.54
N GLN A 165 23.23 -27.64 0.43
CA GLN A 165 23.90 -27.18 -0.79
C GLN A 165 23.55 -28.07 -1.99
N LYS A 166 23.53 -29.39 -1.81
CA LYS A 166 23.10 -30.33 -2.84
C LYS A 166 21.62 -30.14 -3.22
N ALA A 167 20.74 -29.97 -2.24
CA ALA A 167 19.32 -29.73 -2.50
C ALA A 167 19.09 -28.43 -3.29
N ILE A 168 19.83 -27.36 -2.98
CA ILE A 168 19.79 -26.09 -3.70
C ILE A 168 20.35 -26.27 -5.12
N ALA A 169 21.53 -26.88 -5.27
CA ALA A 169 22.17 -27.09 -6.57
C ALA A 169 21.33 -27.96 -7.53
N ASN A 170 20.57 -28.91 -6.98
CA ASN A 170 19.67 -29.76 -7.75
C ASN A 170 18.29 -29.15 -8.00
N ASN A 171 18.04 -27.89 -7.58
CA ASN A 171 16.72 -27.24 -7.60
C ASN A 171 15.63 -28.06 -6.88
N GLU A 172 15.99 -28.83 -5.86
CA GLU A 172 15.04 -29.59 -5.06
C GLU A 172 14.40 -28.73 -3.96
N LEU A 173 15.06 -27.65 -3.54
CA LEU A 173 14.54 -26.69 -2.58
C LEU A 173 13.96 -25.47 -3.32
N ALA A 174 12.67 -25.20 -3.11
CA ALA A 174 12.04 -23.97 -3.55
C ALA A 174 11.52 -23.17 -2.35
N ILE A 175 11.69 -21.85 -2.40
CA ILE A 175 11.26 -20.94 -1.33
C ILE A 175 10.40 -19.86 -1.98
N SER A 176 9.19 -19.69 -1.47
CA SER A 176 8.30 -18.62 -1.90
C SER A 176 8.04 -17.69 -0.73
N TYR A 177 8.06 -16.38 -0.96
CA TYR A 177 7.74 -15.41 0.08
C TYR A 177 6.92 -14.27 -0.47
N CYS A 178 5.98 -13.81 0.35
CA CYS A 178 5.11 -12.68 0.03
C CYS A 178 5.25 -11.59 1.08
N TYR A 179 5.32 -10.36 0.61
CA TYR A 179 5.43 -9.18 1.45
C TYR A 179 4.63 -8.01 0.85
N CYS A 180 4.19 -7.10 1.72
CA CYS A 180 3.43 -5.91 1.33
C CYS A 180 4.07 -4.63 1.86
N SER A 181 3.83 -3.52 1.18
CA SER A 181 4.14 -2.18 1.69
C SER A 181 3.16 -1.78 2.78
N ILE A 182 3.44 -0.66 3.45
CA ILE A 182 2.50 -0.04 4.39
C ILE A 182 1.20 0.44 3.73
N PHE A 183 1.19 0.56 2.40
CA PHE A 183 0.03 0.96 1.59
C PHE A 183 -0.73 -0.24 0.99
N ASP A 184 -0.40 -1.46 1.44
CA ASP A 184 -1.04 -2.71 1.02
C ASP A 184 -0.79 -3.10 -0.45
N ASP A 185 0.22 -2.51 -1.10
CA ASP A 185 0.78 -3.05 -2.34
C ASP A 185 1.58 -4.31 -2.01
N CYS A 186 1.27 -5.45 -2.62
CA CYS A 186 1.86 -6.74 -2.29
C CYS A 186 2.66 -7.35 -3.44
N TRP A 187 3.66 -8.14 -3.07
CA TRP A 187 4.62 -8.75 -3.97
C TRP A 187 4.92 -10.19 -3.58
N LEU A 188 4.89 -11.09 -4.57
CA LEU A 188 5.22 -12.50 -4.42
C LEU A 188 6.51 -12.83 -5.18
N LYS A 189 7.42 -13.56 -4.52
CA LYS A 189 8.65 -14.08 -5.12
C LYS A 189 8.77 -15.59 -4.92
N HIS A 190 9.29 -16.26 -5.93
CA HIS A 190 9.59 -17.70 -5.94
C HIS A 190 11.08 -17.91 -6.22
N LEU A 191 11.70 -18.81 -5.50
CA LEU A 191 13.10 -19.22 -5.64
C LEU A 191 13.18 -20.73 -5.79
N PRO A 192 14.11 -21.28 -6.59
CA PRO A 192 14.99 -20.57 -7.52
C PRO A 192 14.16 -19.86 -8.62
N ASP A 193 14.56 -18.64 -9.00
CA ASP A 193 13.90 -17.92 -10.09
C ASP A 193 14.24 -18.62 -11.42
N SER A 194 13.36 -19.50 -11.87
CA SER A 194 13.50 -20.24 -13.13
C SER A 194 13.62 -19.35 -14.37
N SER A 195 13.39 -18.04 -14.26
CA SER A 195 13.45 -17.09 -15.36
C SER A 195 14.62 -16.09 -15.27
N GLY A 196 15.44 -16.17 -14.22
CA GLY A 196 16.69 -15.41 -14.05
C GLY A 196 16.57 -13.89 -14.01
N ASN A 197 15.35 -13.34 -14.12
CA ASN A 197 15.12 -11.90 -14.16
C ASN A 197 13.62 -11.54 -14.06
N GLN A 198 12.77 -12.37 -13.42
CA GLN A 198 11.36 -11.99 -13.36
C GLN A 198 11.19 -10.78 -12.44
N PRO A 199 10.56 -9.70 -12.93
CA PRO A 199 10.17 -8.59 -12.07
C PRO A 199 9.28 -9.13 -10.96
N ILE A 200 9.41 -8.53 -9.79
CA ILE A 200 8.59 -8.87 -8.63
C ILE A 200 7.12 -8.93 -9.07
N LYS A 201 6.47 -10.08 -8.89
CA LYS A 201 5.07 -10.20 -9.32
C LYS A 201 4.21 -9.44 -8.32
N GLU A 202 3.68 -8.31 -8.77
CA GLU A 202 2.62 -7.60 -8.06
C GLU A 202 1.40 -8.51 -7.97
N VAL A 203 0.89 -8.66 -6.76
CA VAL A 203 -0.30 -9.45 -6.44
C VAL A 203 -1.24 -8.56 -5.65
N ASP A 204 -2.54 -8.70 -5.86
CA ASP A 204 -3.53 -7.92 -5.12
C ASP A 204 -3.44 -8.21 -3.61
N GLN A 205 -3.21 -9.47 -3.25
CA GLN A 205 -3.04 -9.94 -1.88
C GLN A 205 -2.08 -11.13 -1.84
N CYS A 206 -1.38 -11.28 -0.72
CA CYS A 206 -0.59 -12.48 -0.49
C CYS A 206 -1.49 -13.72 -0.43
N PRO A 207 -1.07 -14.84 -1.03
CA PRO A 207 -1.81 -16.08 -0.87
C PRO A 207 -1.95 -16.38 0.62
N THR A 208 -3.12 -16.87 1.03
CA THR A 208 -3.21 -17.51 2.34
C THR A 208 -2.63 -18.89 2.15
N ALA A 209 -1.57 -19.24 2.89
CA ALA A 209 -1.09 -20.62 2.92
C ALA A 209 -2.31 -21.51 3.19
N ALA A 210 -2.60 -22.43 2.27
CA ALA A 210 -3.66 -23.40 2.45
C ALA A 210 -3.19 -24.36 3.55
N TYR A 211 -3.35 -23.96 4.81
CA TYR A 211 -3.27 -24.87 5.94
C TYR A 211 -4.45 -25.83 5.81
N SER A 212 -4.26 -26.91 5.05
CA SER A 212 -5.07 -28.10 5.20
C SER A 212 -4.79 -28.66 6.60
N LEU A 213 -5.69 -28.33 7.52
CA LEU A 213 -5.83 -28.97 8.84
C LEU A 213 -6.04 -30.48 8.70
#